data_AF-A0A3M1LTH4-F1
#
_entry.id   AF-A0A3M1LTH4-F1
#
_cell.length_a   1.000
_cell.length_b   1.000
_cell.length_c   1.000
_cell.angle_alpha   90.00
_cell.angle_beta   90.00
_cell.angle_gamma   90.00
#
_symmetry.space_group_name_H-M   'P 1'
#
loop_
_entity.id
_entity.type
_entity.pdbx_description
1 polymer ?
#
loop_
_entity_poly.entity_id
_entity_poly.type
_entity_poly.pdbx_seq_one_letter_code
_entity_poly.pdbx_strand_id
1 'polypeptide(L)'
;RGHVFWDTDIFIVPFLTFTQPALARNLLTYRYHTLPGARRKARSAGYEGAMVAWESADSGDEVTPRWVPDREGHLIRIWCGDIELHISADVAYAAWHYWQATGDDAWMRDYGAEVILDTAVFWGSRAEWNAQRGCYEIRDVIGPDEYHERVDNNAFTNRMVQWHLETALEVLAWLRREHPDRAAELERRLDLTPGRLQRWADVIGCMLVPQDPESGLIEQFEGFFDLEDVDLAAYEPRTRSMQAILGNEGINRVQVLKQPDVLMLLYLLREHYDRETLQVNWDYYAPRTDHTYGSSLGPAIHAILACALGKPEEAYEHFMRAALVDLEDLRGNAADGIHAASAGGVWQALVFGFGGIRLTDEGPVANPCLPPGWTRLRFRLQHRGRWYDFDLGHTARQVPQIRGVIFDLDGVLTDTSELHYRAWKRLADEEGIPFDRKANEALRGVSRRESLMRLLAGRPATEEQIQEMMARKNRYYQELLQGVTSANLLPGALELLEELRAAGIRVAIGSASKNARRVIEQLGIADRVDVIADGHSVARPKPAPDLFLYAAEQMGLPPEQCLVVEDAASGIEAALAAGMWTVGLGPEERVGAAHVVLPSLEGVRWSDLLARLTQAINRRTGGK
;
A
#
# COMPACT_ATOMS: atom_id res chain seq x y z
N ARG A 1 37.53 0.27 -6.75
CA ARG A 1 37.96 0.52 -8.15
C ARG A 1 37.34 1.78 -8.76
N GLY A 2 36.46 2.50 -8.04
CA GLY A 2 35.87 3.75 -8.53
C GLY A 2 34.86 3.56 -9.67
N HIS A 3 34.35 2.34 -9.84
CA HIS A 3 33.38 2.03 -10.88
C HIS A 3 31.99 2.56 -10.50
N VAL A 4 31.20 2.88 -11.52
CA VAL A 4 29.84 3.42 -11.41
C VAL A 4 28.84 2.31 -11.69
N PHE A 5 27.95 2.07 -10.72
CA PHE A 5 26.89 1.08 -10.73
C PHE A 5 25.50 1.75 -10.72
N TRP A 6 24.43 0.97 -10.76
CA TRP A 6 23.05 1.44 -10.56
C TRP A 6 22.84 2.18 -9.23
N ASP A 7 23.70 1.92 -8.23
CA ASP A 7 23.86 2.67 -6.99
C ASP A 7 23.83 4.19 -7.19
N THR A 8 24.50 4.67 -8.24
CA THR A 8 24.57 6.10 -8.53
C THR A 8 23.22 6.64 -8.93
N ASP A 9 22.56 5.97 -9.88
CA ASP A 9 21.31 6.40 -10.50
C ASP A 9 20.13 6.29 -9.53
N ILE A 10 20.08 5.24 -8.72
CA ILE A 10 18.94 4.93 -7.85
C ILE A 10 19.12 5.44 -6.41
N PHE A 11 20.34 5.47 -5.89
CA PHE A 11 20.57 5.85 -4.49
C PHE A 11 21.11 7.27 -4.32
N ILE A 12 22.02 7.71 -5.21
CA ILE A 12 22.74 8.99 -5.06
C ILE A 12 22.06 10.13 -5.83
N VAL A 13 21.66 9.89 -7.08
CA VAL A 13 21.03 10.91 -7.94
C VAL A 13 19.76 11.51 -7.32
N PRO A 14 18.89 10.77 -6.61
CA PRO A 14 17.75 11.40 -5.94
C PRO A 14 18.16 12.49 -4.96
N PHE A 15 19.13 12.22 -4.07
CA PHE A 15 19.65 13.23 -3.14
C PHE A 15 20.13 14.48 -3.87
N LEU A 16 20.93 14.31 -4.93
CA LEU A 16 21.46 15.43 -5.69
C LEU A 16 20.37 16.16 -6.48
N THR A 17 19.38 15.46 -7.03
CA THR A 17 18.27 16.06 -7.77
C THR A 17 17.51 17.06 -6.89
N PHE A 18 17.27 16.69 -5.64
CA PHE A 18 16.49 17.49 -4.69
C PHE A 18 17.33 18.48 -3.87
N THR A 19 18.66 18.50 -4.01
CA THR A 19 19.51 19.42 -3.22
C THR A 19 20.49 20.25 -4.07
N GLN A 20 21.03 19.65 -5.12
CA GLN A 20 22.07 20.20 -5.99
C GLN A 20 21.86 19.68 -7.43
N PRO A 21 20.75 20.03 -8.09
CA PRO A 21 20.35 19.41 -9.36
C PRO A 21 21.39 19.56 -10.48
N ALA A 22 22.22 20.60 -10.46
CA ALA A 22 23.32 20.74 -11.41
C ALA A 22 24.34 19.59 -11.31
N LEU A 23 24.56 19.02 -10.12
CA LEU A 23 25.42 17.85 -9.94
C LEU A 23 24.74 16.56 -10.41
N ALA A 24 23.43 16.40 -10.11
CA ALA A 24 22.64 15.28 -10.64
C ALA A 24 22.67 15.27 -12.18
N ARG A 25 22.47 16.44 -12.79
CA ARG A 25 22.59 16.64 -14.24
C ARG A 25 23.93 16.14 -14.79
N ASN A 26 25.03 16.46 -14.11
CA ASN A 26 26.37 16.03 -14.54
C ASN A 26 26.54 14.50 -14.47
N LEU A 27 26.05 13.87 -13.40
CA LEU A 27 26.09 12.40 -13.27
C LEU A 27 25.26 11.70 -14.35
N LEU A 28 24.07 12.23 -14.67
CA LEU A 28 23.24 11.68 -15.74
C LEU A 28 23.81 11.99 -17.13
N THR A 29 24.46 13.15 -17.33
CA THR A 29 25.19 13.46 -18.56
C THR A 29 26.41 12.56 -18.76
N TYR A 30 27.03 12.05 -17.69
CA TYR A 30 28.03 10.99 -17.81
C TYR A 30 27.46 9.75 -18.51
N ARG A 31 26.24 9.31 -18.14
CA ARG A 31 25.57 8.18 -18.81
C ARG A 31 25.40 8.41 -20.32
N TYR A 32 25.04 9.63 -20.73
CA TYR A 32 24.99 10.02 -22.14
C TYR A 32 26.36 9.90 -22.83
N HIS A 33 27.42 10.42 -22.22
CA HIS A 33 28.77 10.34 -22.81
C HIS A 33 29.32 8.91 -22.91
N THR A 34 28.81 7.99 -22.07
CA THR A 34 29.16 6.57 -22.09
C THR A 34 28.28 5.69 -22.99
N LEU A 35 27.27 6.26 -23.67
CA LEU A 35 26.43 5.51 -24.62
C LEU A 35 27.23 4.73 -25.69
N PRO A 36 28.36 5.24 -26.24
CA PRO A 36 29.17 4.45 -27.17
C PRO A 36 29.66 3.11 -26.59
N GLY A 37 30.01 3.05 -25.30
CA GLY A 37 30.39 1.81 -24.61
C GLY A 37 29.20 0.87 -24.44
N ALA A 38 28.06 1.40 -24.00
CA ALA A 38 26.82 0.64 -23.87
C ALA A 38 26.35 0.02 -25.20
N ARG A 39 26.48 0.76 -26.31
CA ARG A 39 26.19 0.26 -27.67
C ARG A 39 27.14 -0.85 -28.11
N ARG A 40 28.43 -0.77 -27.72
CA ARG A 40 29.40 -1.86 -27.98
C ARG A 40 29.05 -3.10 -27.18
N LYS A 41 28.68 -2.95 -25.90
CA LYS A 41 28.23 -4.05 -25.03
C LYS A 41 27.03 -4.77 -25.64
N ALA A 42 25.96 -4.03 -25.97
CA ALA A 42 24.76 -4.59 -26.62
C ALA A 42 25.11 -5.41 -27.87
N ARG A 43 25.87 -4.80 -28.80
CA ARG A 43 26.29 -5.46 -30.05
C ARG A 43 27.10 -6.71 -29.79
N SER A 44 28.02 -6.69 -28.82
CA SER A 44 28.84 -7.85 -28.49
C SER A 44 28.03 -9.02 -27.91
N ALA A 45 26.91 -8.71 -27.26
CA ALA A 45 25.95 -9.68 -26.74
C ALA A 45 24.86 -10.08 -27.77
N GLY A 46 24.91 -9.55 -29.00
CA GLY A 46 23.93 -9.85 -30.05
C GLY A 46 22.63 -9.05 -29.96
N TYR A 47 22.60 -8.00 -29.14
CA TYR A 47 21.47 -7.08 -28.98
C TYR A 47 21.68 -5.76 -29.72
N GLU A 48 20.61 -4.97 -29.81
CA GLU A 48 20.63 -3.61 -30.38
C GLU A 48 20.62 -2.55 -29.27
N GLY A 49 20.70 -1.26 -29.65
CA GLY A 49 20.59 -0.14 -28.71
C GLY A 49 21.76 -0.04 -27.73
N ALA A 50 21.49 0.54 -26.55
CA ALA A 50 22.46 0.73 -25.48
C ALA A 50 22.18 -0.21 -24.30
N MET A 51 23.07 -1.18 -24.08
CA MET A 51 23.09 -2.04 -22.90
C MET A 51 24.12 -1.47 -21.93
N VAL A 52 23.68 -0.84 -20.85
CA VAL A 52 24.57 -0.16 -19.91
C VAL A 52 25.50 -1.17 -19.22
N ALA A 53 26.76 -0.78 -19.01
CA ALA A 53 27.72 -1.58 -18.24
C ALA A 53 27.28 -1.67 -16.77
N TRP A 54 27.34 -2.88 -16.19
CA TRP A 54 27.03 -3.10 -14.78
C TRP A 54 28.03 -2.34 -13.90
N GLU A 55 29.32 -2.55 -14.18
CA GLU A 55 30.40 -1.72 -13.67
C GLU A 55 30.91 -0.85 -14.81
N SER A 56 30.73 0.45 -14.70
CA SER A 56 31.20 1.42 -15.68
C SER A 56 32.36 2.26 -15.17
N ALA A 57 33.25 2.69 -16.07
CA ALA A 57 34.39 3.57 -15.76
C ALA A 57 34.43 4.78 -16.72
N ASP A 58 35.53 5.04 -17.41
CA ASP A 58 35.73 6.20 -18.28
C ASP A 58 35.04 6.10 -19.65
N SER A 59 35.08 4.92 -20.29
CA SER A 59 34.61 4.74 -21.67
C SER A 59 33.15 4.30 -21.82
N GLY A 60 32.53 3.86 -20.72
CA GLY A 60 31.24 3.18 -20.74
C GLY A 60 31.28 1.68 -21.04
N ASP A 61 32.46 1.12 -21.32
CA ASP A 61 32.60 -0.33 -21.53
C ASP A 61 32.43 -1.09 -20.22
N GLU A 62 32.04 -2.36 -20.33
CA GLU A 62 31.90 -3.27 -19.19
C GLU A 62 33.26 -3.55 -18.56
N VAL A 63 33.42 -3.20 -17.28
CA VAL A 63 34.63 -3.46 -16.50
C VAL A 63 34.41 -4.40 -15.31
N THR A 64 33.22 -5.02 -15.21
CA THR A 64 32.93 -6.04 -14.20
C THR A 64 33.92 -7.20 -14.35
N PRO A 65 34.60 -7.62 -13.27
CA PRO A 65 35.49 -8.76 -13.32
C PRO A 65 34.71 -10.03 -13.66
N ARG A 66 35.14 -10.79 -14.66
CA ARG A 66 34.50 -12.08 -14.97
C ARG A 66 34.79 -13.16 -13.93
N TRP A 67 35.92 -13.05 -13.25
CA TRP A 67 36.40 -14.04 -12.29
C TRP A 67 36.99 -13.35 -11.07
N VAL A 68 36.64 -13.86 -9.88
CA VAL A 68 37.24 -13.45 -8.61
C VAL A 68 37.70 -14.69 -7.83
N PRO A 69 38.85 -14.66 -7.14
CA PRO A 69 39.27 -15.77 -6.31
C PRO A 69 38.41 -15.87 -5.03
N ASP A 70 38.03 -17.08 -4.64
CA ASP A 70 37.51 -17.38 -3.31
C ASP A 70 38.64 -17.36 -2.25
N ARG A 71 38.34 -17.73 -1.00
CA ARG A 71 39.33 -17.73 0.09
C ARG A 71 40.42 -18.79 -0.09
N GLU A 72 40.10 -19.86 -0.80
CA GLU A 72 40.98 -20.97 -1.14
C GLU A 72 41.75 -20.73 -2.46
N GLY A 73 41.45 -19.64 -3.16
CA GLY A 73 42.08 -19.22 -4.40
C GLY A 73 41.44 -19.79 -5.69
N HIS A 74 40.31 -20.50 -5.59
CA HIS A 74 39.57 -20.96 -6.76
C HIS A 74 38.84 -19.78 -7.43
N LEU A 75 38.82 -19.77 -8.76
CA LEU A 75 38.14 -18.72 -9.50
C LEU A 75 36.64 -18.97 -9.53
N ILE A 76 35.88 -18.06 -8.93
CA ILE A 76 34.42 -17.98 -9.03
C ILE A 76 34.05 -17.08 -10.20
N ARG A 77 33.12 -17.55 -11.04
CA ARG A 77 32.52 -16.77 -12.14
C ARG A 77 31.56 -15.74 -11.55
N ILE A 78 31.73 -14.47 -11.93
CA ILE A 78 30.81 -13.39 -11.56
C ILE A 78 29.94 -13.05 -12.76
N TRP A 79 28.63 -13.23 -12.67
CA TRP A 79 27.72 -13.07 -13.80
C TRP A 79 27.10 -11.68 -13.96
N CYS A 80 27.22 -10.78 -12.96
CA CYS A 80 26.55 -9.48 -12.97
C CYS A 80 26.76 -8.67 -14.26
N GLY A 81 28.02 -8.56 -14.71
CA GLY A 81 28.36 -7.81 -15.93
C GLY A 81 27.72 -8.36 -17.21
N ASP A 82 27.34 -9.63 -17.22
CA ASP A 82 26.75 -10.31 -18.37
C ASP A 82 25.21 -10.27 -18.34
N ILE A 83 24.61 -10.50 -17.17
CA ILE A 83 23.17 -10.80 -17.06
C ILE A 83 22.41 -10.03 -15.95
N GLU A 84 23.06 -9.12 -15.21
CA GLU A 84 22.35 -8.17 -14.33
C GLU A 84 21.97 -6.91 -15.12
N LEU A 85 20.89 -7.05 -15.90
CA LEU A 85 20.58 -6.17 -17.02
C LEU A 85 19.76 -4.94 -16.65
N HIS A 86 19.12 -4.97 -15.48
CA HIS A 86 18.14 -3.96 -15.05
C HIS A 86 18.71 -2.54 -14.98
N ILE A 87 20.04 -2.39 -14.83
CA ILE A 87 20.75 -1.10 -14.86
C ILE A 87 20.40 -0.21 -16.06
N SER A 88 20.06 -0.79 -17.21
CA SER A 88 19.65 0.00 -18.39
C SER A 88 18.29 0.68 -18.19
N ALA A 89 17.35 0.02 -17.49
CA ALA A 89 16.08 0.62 -17.09
C ALA A 89 16.26 1.59 -15.92
N ASP A 90 17.17 1.31 -14.98
CA ASP A 90 17.44 2.17 -13.83
C ASP A 90 18.01 3.53 -14.23
N VAL A 91 18.90 3.57 -15.22
CA VAL A 91 19.44 4.82 -15.78
C VAL A 91 18.31 5.64 -16.43
N ALA A 92 17.39 4.98 -17.13
CA ALA A 92 16.22 5.64 -17.71
C ALA A 92 15.28 6.18 -16.61
N TYR A 93 15.08 5.41 -15.54
CA TYR A 93 14.35 5.82 -14.34
C TYR A 93 14.94 7.09 -13.72
N ALA A 94 16.24 7.11 -13.47
CA ALA A 94 16.90 8.27 -12.90
C ALA A 94 16.83 9.50 -13.81
N ALA A 95 17.00 9.33 -15.13
CA ALA A 95 16.87 10.40 -16.11
C ALA A 95 15.44 11.00 -16.15
N TRP A 96 14.42 10.13 -16.15
CA TRP A 96 13.02 10.53 -16.11
C TRP A 96 12.68 11.30 -14.85
N HIS A 97 13.02 10.75 -13.67
CA HIS A 97 12.69 11.39 -12.40
C HIS A 97 13.47 12.69 -12.16
N TYR A 98 14.71 12.79 -12.63
CA TYR A 98 15.44 14.07 -12.66
C TYR A 98 14.70 15.12 -13.48
N TRP A 99 14.26 14.76 -14.69
CA TRP A 99 13.52 15.67 -15.55
C TRP A 99 12.19 16.11 -14.93
N GLN A 100 11.41 15.17 -14.39
CA GLN A 100 10.14 15.46 -13.71
C GLN A 100 10.32 16.37 -12.47
N ALA A 101 11.39 16.17 -11.71
CA ALA A 101 11.67 16.96 -10.51
C ALA A 101 12.20 18.37 -10.83
N THR A 102 12.95 18.55 -11.91
CA THR A 102 13.65 19.81 -12.23
C THR A 102 12.92 20.65 -13.27
N GLY A 103 12.23 20.03 -14.23
CA GLY A 103 11.71 20.69 -15.43
C GLY A 103 12.81 21.11 -16.42
N ASP A 104 13.98 20.45 -16.40
CA ASP A 104 15.10 20.75 -17.30
C ASP A 104 14.87 20.18 -18.71
N ASP A 105 13.91 20.77 -19.43
CA ASP A 105 13.54 20.38 -20.80
C ASP A 105 14.71 20.48 -21.78
N ALA A 106 15.61 21.45 -21.57
CA ALA A 106 16.80 21.61 -22.41
C ALA A 106 17.74 20.41 -22.27
N TRP A 107 18.03 19.97 -21.04
CA TRP A 107 18.84 18.77 -20.82
C TRP A 107 18.13 17.50 -21.32
N MET A 108 16.82 17.38 -21.09
CA MET A 108 16.05 16.23 -21.57
C MET A 108 16.07 16.13 -23.10
N ARG A 109 15.89 17.25 -23.82
CA ARG A 109 15.99 17.32 -25.27
C ARG A 109 17.39 16.94 -25.79
N ASP A 110 18.42 17.51 -25.18
CA ASP A 110 19.80 17.43 -25.70
C ASP A 110 20.49 16.11 -25.33
N TYR A 111 20.18 15.54 -24.16
CA TYR A 111 20.88 14.38 -23.59
C TYR A 111 19.91 13.28 -23.13
N GLY A 112 18.98 13.60 -22.23
CA GLY A 112 18.18 12.61 -21.50
C GLY A 112 17.34 11.71 -22.41
N ALA A 113 16.70 12.29 -23.43
CA ALA A 113 15.84 11.54 -24.34
C ALA A 113 16.61 10.51 -25.17
N GLU A 114 17.86 10.79 -25.56
CA GLU A 114 18.68 9.79 -26.25
C GLU A 114 19.02 8.61 -25.34
N VAL A 115 19.36 8.89 -24.08
CA VAL A 115 19.64 7.84 -23.09
C VAL A 115 18.43 6.93 -22.92
N ILE A 116 17.24 7.50 -22.70
CA ILE A 116 16.00 6.74 -22.49
C ILE A 116 15.61 5.95 -23.74
N LEU A 117 15.66 6.56 -24.93
CA LEU A 117 15.24 5.91 -26.18
C LEU A 117 16.22 4.81 -26.61
N ASP A 118 17.52 5.03 -26.48
CA ASP A 118 18.54 4.07 -26.93
C ASP A 118 18.63 2.83 -26.02
N THR A 119 18.42 3.02 -24.71
CA THR A 119 18.28 1.90 -23.77
C THR A 119 16.94 1.18 -23.96
N ALA A 120 15.87 1.85 -24.42
CA ALA A 120 14.62 1.21 -24.84
C ALA A 120 14.78 0.39 -26.12
N VAL A 121 15.63 0.82 -27.08
CA VAL A 121 16.02 0.01 -28.25
C VAL A 121 16.64 -1.31 -27.79
N PHE A 122 17.49 -1.29 -26.76
CA PHE A 122 18.06 -2.50 -26.17
C PHE A 122 16.97 -3.43 -25.65
N TRP A 123 16.07 -2.95 -24.79
CA TRP A 123 15.01 -3.78 -24.23
C TRP A 123 14.05 -4.34 -25.27
N GLY A 124 13.71 -3.56 -26.29
CA GLY A 124 12.92 -4.05 -27.42
C GLY A 124 13.60 -5.20 -28.19
N SER A 125 14.94 -5.21 -28.25
CA SER A 125 15.71 -6.33 -28.83
C SER A 125 15.91 -7.51 -27.87
N ARG A 126 15.91 -7.24 -26.56
CA ARG A 126 16.18 -8.22 -25.50
C ARG A 126 14.96 -9.07 -25.11
N ALA A 127 13.75 -8.50 -25.21
CA ALA A 127 12.50 -9.19 -24.88
C ALA A 127 12.18 -10.31 -25.89
N GLU A 128 11.86 -11.49 -25.39
CA GLU A 128 11.67 -12.70 -26.19
C GLU A 128 10.18 -13.08 -26.22
N TRP A 129 9.62 -13.36 -27.40
CA TRP A 129 8.21 -13.78 -27.51
C TRP A 129 8.07 -15.27 -27.23
N ASN A 130 7.25 -15.63 -26.24
CA ASN A 130 6.85 -16.99 -25.97
C ASN A 130 5.48 -17.28 -26.62
N ALA A 131 5.50 -17.96 -27.76
CA ALA A 131 4.30 -18.25 -28.54
C ALA A 131 3.32 -19.19 -27.83
N GLN A 132 3.80 -20.06 -26.94
CA GLN A 132 2.97 -21.00 -26.19
C GLN A 132 2.16 -20.29 -25.10
N ARG A 133 2.76 -19.30 -24.45
CA ARG A 133 2.12 -18.53 -23.37
C ARG A 133 1.44 -17.25 -23.86
N GLY A 134 1.77 -16.79 -25.06
CA GLY A 134 1.25 -15.54 -25.62
C GLY A 134 1.77 -14.30 -24.90
N CYS A 135 3.00 -14.35 -24.38
CA CYS A 135 3.62 -13.27 -23.62
C CYS A 135 5.08 -13.03 -24.04
N TYR A 136 5.62 -11.89 -23.67
CA TYR A 136 7.06 -11.61 -23.72
C TYR A 136 7.72 -11.97 -22.39
N GLU A 137 8.94 -12.49 -22.48
CA GLU A 137 9.76 -12.96 -21.37
C GLU A 137 11.15 -12.31 -21.43
N ILE A 138 11.81 -12.25 -20.27
CA ILE A 138 13.24 -11.95 -20.15
C ILE A 138 13.84 -13.03 -19.29
N ARG A 139 14.70 -13.86 -19.90
CA ARG A 139 15.23 -15.10 -19.34
C ARG A 139 16.72 -15.02 -19.08
N ASP A 140 17.30 -15.88 -18.24
CA ASP A 140 18.73 -15.92 -17.91
C ASP A 140 19.26 -14.55 -17.43
N VAL A 141 18.67 -14.03 -16.35
CA VAL A 141 19.02 -12.74 -15.74
C VAL A 141 19.42 -12.86 -14.28
N ILE A 142 19.97 -11.77 -13.73
CA ILE A 142 20.08 -11.47 -12.30
C ILE A 142 19.21 -10.24 -12.04
N GLY A 143 18.34 -10.32 -11.02
CA GLY A 143 17.62 -9.17 -10.49
C GLY A 143 18.44 -8.44 -9.42
N PRO A 144 17.92 -7.39 -8.76
CA PRO A 144 18.62 -6.73 -7.65
C PRO A 144 19.10 -7.71 -6.57
N ASP A 145 18.40 -8.82 -6.34
CA ASP A 145 18.90 -9.89 -5.50
C ASP A 145 19.96 -10.75 -6.21
N GLU A 146 21.23 -10.36 -6.08
CA GLU A 146 22.38 -11.07 -6.66
C GLU A 146 22.67 -12.47 -6.06
N TYR A 147 21.91 -12.94 -5.07
CA TYR A 147 22.05 -14.32 -4.61
C TYR A 147 21.46 -15.33 -5.60
N HIS A 148 20.49 -14.92 -6.40
CA HIS A 148 19.85 -15.75 -7.40
C HIS A 148 20.33 -15.39 -8.79
N GLU A 149 21.09 -16.29 -9.39
CA GLU A 149 21.68 -16.12 -10.71
C GLU A 149 20.95 -16.95 -11.75
N ARG A 150 20.92 -16.45 -13.00
CA ARG A 150 20.37 -17.17 -14.17
C ARG A 150 18.89 -17.52 -14.02
N VAL A 151 18.12 -16.60 -13.44
CA VAL A 151 16.69 -16.75 -13.24
C VAL A 151 15.90 -16.23 -14.44
N ASP A 152 14.68 -16.72 -14.59
CA ASP A 152 13.77 -16.29 -15.64
C ASP A 152 12.66 -15.40 -15.07
N ASN A 153 12.30 -14.36 -15.83
CA ASN A 153 11.16 -13.49 -15.55
C ASN A 153 11.20 -12.82 -14.16
N ASN A 154 12.38 -12.34 -13.76
CA ASN A 154 12.50 -11.56 -12.53
C ASN A 154 11.53 -10.37 -12.55
N ALA A 155 10.67 -10.28 -11.53
CA ALA A 155 9.56 -9.33 -11.50
C ALA A 155 10.02 -7.87 -11.53
N PHE A 156 11.09 -7.55 -10.80
CA PHE A 156 11.70 -6.22 -10.86
C PHE A 156 12.13 -5.87 -12.27
N THR A 157 12.94 -6.74 -12.90
CA THR A 157 13.46 -6.53 -14.25
C THR A 157 12.32 -6.38 -15.26
N ASN A 158 11.39 -7.34 -15.32
CA ASN A 158 10.32 -7.33 -16.32
C ASN A 158 9.42 -6.10 -16.18
N ARG A 159 9.05 -5.74 -14.94
CA ARG A 159 8.17 -4.60 -14.71
C ARG A 159 8.89 -3.26 -14.94
N MET A 160 10.17 -3.15 -14.61
CA MET A 160 10.99 -1.97 -14.94
C MET A 160 11.17 -1.80 -16.45
N VAL A 161 11.31 -2.90 -17.19
CA VAL A 161 11.36 -2.86 -18.66
C VAL A 161 10.04 -2.40 -19.27
N GLN A 162 8.91 -2.91 -18.77
CA GLN A 162 7.59 -2.46 -19.19
C GLN A 162 7.44 -0.95 -18.95
N TRP A 163 7.75 -0.48 -17.74
CA TRP A 163 7.73 0.94 -17.37
C TRP A 163 8.66 1.79 -18.26
N HIS A 164 9.85 1.28 -18.58
CA HIS A 164 10.82 2.00 -19.39
C HIS A 164 10.35 2.14 -20.84
N LEU A 165 9.79 1.09 -21.44
CA LEU A 165 9.25 1.16 -22.80
C LEU A 165 8.04 2.11 -22.87
N GLU A 166 7.15 2.10 -21.86
CA GLU A 166 6.05 3.08 -21.72
C GLU A 166 6.62 4.51 -21.71
N THR A 167 7.58 4.76 -20.81
CA THR A 167 8.24 6.05 -20.64
C THR A 167 8.96 6.49 -21.92
N ALA A 168 9.60 5.58 -22.65
CA ALA A 168 10.27 5.89 -23.91
C ALA A 168 9.29 6.37 -24.99
N LEU A 169 8.10 5.78 -25.07
CA LEU A 169 7.04 6.24 -25.97
C LEU A 169 6.52 7.63 -25.56
N GLU A 170 6.38 7.89 -24.26
CA GLU A 170 6.00 9.21 -23.75
C GLU A 170 7.04 10.29 -24.07
N VAL A 171 8.31 9.99 -23.85
CA VAL A 171 9.43 10.90 -24.18
C VAL A 171 9.48 11.18 -25.68
N LEU A 172 9.28 10.18 -26.54
CA LEU A 172 9.23 10.38 -27.98
C LEU A 172 8.02 11.24 -28.39
N ALA A 173 6.86 11.02 -27.77
CA ALA A 173 5.66 11.83 -28.02
C ALA A 173 5.86 13.30 -27.59
N TRP A 174 6.47 13.52 -26.42
CA TRP A 174 6.85 14.85 -25.97
C TRP A 174 7.84 15.52 -26.93
N LEU A 175 8.90 14.83 -27.35
CA LEU A 175 9.86 15.33 -28.34
C LEU A 175 9.19 15.71 -29.66
N ARG A 176 8.32 14.85 -30.20
CA ARG A 176 7.59 15.13 -31.45
C ARG A 176 6.74 16.39 -31.35
N ARG A 177 6.15 16.66 -30.18
CA ARG A 177 5.29 17.81 -29.93
C ARG A 177 6.07 19.10 -29.70
N GLU A 178 7.06 19.07 -28.80
CA GLU A 178 7.77 20.28 -28.34
C GLU A 178 9.06 20.56 -29.12
N HIS A 179 9.71 19.52 -29.66
CA HIS A 179 11.03 19.58 -30.29
C HIS A 179 11.14 18.70 -31.56
N PRO A 180 10.29 18.93 -32.59
CA PRO A 180 10.14 18.02 -33.73
C PRO A 180 11.44 17.76 -34.51
N ASP A 181 12.34 18.74 -34.62
CA ASP A 181 13.63 18.57 -35.30
C ASP A 181 14.53 17.57 -34.56
N ARG A 182 14.56 17.64 -33.22
CA ARG A 182 15.30 16.70 -32.38
C ARG A 182 14.67 15.32 -32.42
N ALA A 183 13.34 15.24 -32.44
CA ALA A 183 12.62 13.98 -32.61
C ALA A 183 13.03 13.30 -33.93
N ALA A 184 12.96 14.00 -35.06
CA ALA A 184 13.33 13.46 -36.37
C ALA A 184 14.81 13.07 -36.48
N GLU A 185 15.70 13.75 -35.75
CA GLU A 185 17.11 13.35 -35.63
C GLU A 185 17.25 12.03 -34.87
N LEU A 186 16.63 11.92 -33.69
CA LEU A 186 16.70 10.72 -32.85
C LEU A 186 16.02 9.51 -33.50
N GLU A 187 14.88 9.70 -34.15
CA GLU A 187 14.19 8.65 -34.89
C GLU A 187 15.06 8.04 -35.99
N ARG A 188 15.76 8.88 -36.76
CA ARG A 188 16.70 8.39 -37.79
C ARG A 188 17.93 7.73 -37.18
N ARG A 189 18.48 8.33 -36.13
CA ARG A 189 19.73 7.88 -35.51
C ARG A 189 19.59 6.56 -34.74
N LEU A 190 18.45 6.35 -34.10
CA LEU A 190 18.13 5.17 -33.29
C LEU A 190 17.23 4.17 -34.04
N ASP A 191 16.95 4.43 -35.32
CA ASP A 191 16.10 3.57 -36.17
C ASP A 191 14.72 3.28 -35.53
N LEU A 192 14.05 4.33 -35.05
CA LEU A 192 12.74 4.26 -34.38
C LEU A 192 11.60 4.14 -35.40
N THR A 193 11.63 3.07 -36.19
CA THR A 193 10.61 2.79 -37.21
C THR A 193 9.25 2.49 -36.58
N PRO A 194 8.13 2.67 -37.33
CA PRO A 194 6.81 2.27 -36.85
C PRO A 194 6.73 0.81 -36.39
N GLY A 195 7.45 -0.10 -37.06
CA GLY A 195 7.52 -1.52 -36.67
C GLY A 195 8.22 -1.74 -35.32
N ARG A 196 9.30 -1.00 -35.04
CA ARG A 196 9.98 -1.04 -33.74
C ARG A 196 9.10 -0.50 -32.62
N LEU A 197 8.46 0.64 -32.85
CA LEU A 197 7.54 1.24 -31.87
C LEU A 197 6.32 0.34 -31.61
N GLN A 198 5.80 -0.32 -32.64
CA GLN A 198 4.74 -1.31 -32.48
C GLN A 198 5.21 -2.50 -31.65
N ARG A 199 6.42 -3.03 -31.91
CA ARG A 199 7.00 -4.09 -31.09
C ARG A 199 7.14 -3.67 -29.63
N TRP A 200 7.53 -2.43 -29.34
CA TRP A 200 7.56 -1.93 -27.96
C TRP A 200 6.18 -1.95 -27.32
N ALA A 201 5.14 -1.50 -28.04
CA ALA A 201 3.76 -1.58 -27.57
C ALA A 201 3.31 -3.03 -27.31
N ASP A 202 3.72 -3.98 -28.16
CA ASP A 202 3.42 -5.41 -27.98
C ASP A 202 4.13 -5.96 -26.73
N VAL A 203 5.40 -5.57 -26.50
CA VAL A 203 6.14 -5.94 -25.28
C VAL A 203 5.47 -5.34 -24.05
N ILE A 204 5.08 -4.07 -24.08
CA ILE A 204 4.37 -3.41 -22.98
C ILE A 204 3.08 -4.15 -22.64
N GLY A 205 2.26 -4.46 -23.64
CA GLY A 205 0.95 -5.09 -23.44
C GLY A 205 0.99 -6.56 -23.03
N CYS A 206 2.10 -7.26 -23.32
CA CYS A 206 2.20 -8.70 -23.14
C CYS A 206 3.42 -9.14 -22.31
N MET A 207 4.11 -8.24 -21.59
CA MET A 207 5.22 -8.61 -20.71
C MET A 207 4.71 -9.48 -19.55
N LEU A 208 5.36 -10.60 -19.29
CA LEU A 208 5.07 -11.42 -18.13
C LEU A 208 5.61 -10.76 -16.87
N VAL A 209 4.73 -10.45 -15.91
CA VAL A 209 5.10 -10.08 -14.54
C VAL A 209 4.41 -11.08 -13.62
N PRO A 210 5.16 -11.89 -12.85
CA PRO A 210 4.59 -13.00 -12.09
C PRO A 210 3.91 -12.48 -10.80
N GLN A 211 2.70 -11.94 -10.95
CA GLN A 211 1.86 -11.50 -9.83
C GLN A 211 0.59 -12.34 -9.76
N ASP A 212 0.28 -12.85 -8.57
CA ASP A 212 -0.99 -13.49 -8.31
C ASP A 212 -2.11 -12.43 -8.23
N PRO A 213 -3.11 -12.45 -9.12
CA PRO A 213 -4.17 -11.45 -9.14
C PRO A 213 -5.12 -11.54 -7.94
N GLU A 214 -5.17 -12.67 -7.22
CA GLU A 214 -6.05 -12.82 -6.05
C GLU A 214 -5.40 -12.30 -4.77
N SER A 215 -4.18 -12.72 -4.46
CA SER A 215 -3.48 -12.27 -3.25
C SER A 215 -2.68 -10.97 -3.42
N GLY A 216 -2.36 -10.58 -4.65
CA GLY A 216 -1.44 -9.48 -4.95
C GLY A 216 0.05 -9.82 -4.69
N LEU A 217 0.37 -11.04 -4.23
CA LEU A 217 1.73 -11.49 -4.02
C LEU A 217 2.47 -11.60 -5.36
N ILE A 218 3.66 -11.00 -5.43
CA ILE A 218 4.51 -11.01 -6.63
C ILE A 218 5.60 -12.05 -6.39
N GLU A 219 5.75 -13.02 -7.28
CA GLU A 219 6.89 -13.94 -7.27
C GLU A 219 8.15 -13.22 -7.75
N GLN A 220 9.29 -13.40 -7.07
CA GLN A 220 10.50 -12.65 -7.40
C GLN A 220 11.03 -12.99 -8.79
N PHE A 221 10.96 -14.26 -9.17
CA PHE A 221 11.25 -14.81 -10.49
C PHE A 221 10.55 -16.16 -10.62
N GLU A 222 10.41 -16.68 -11.83
CA GLU A 222 9.69 -17.92 -12.06
C GLU A 222 10.32 -19.11 -11.30
N GLY A 223 9.56 -19.70 -10.37
CA GLY A 223 10.00 -20.83 -9.54
C GLY A 223 10.63 -20.44 -8.19
N PHE A 224 10.64 -19.15 -7.81
CA PHE A 224 11.12 -18.72 -6.50
C PHE A 224 10.34 -19.36 -5.35
N PHE A 225 9.01 -19.49 -5.49
CA PHE A 225 8.18 -20.06 -4.43
C PHE A 225 8.43 -21.55 -4.21
N ASP A 226 9.02 -22.25 -5.17
CA ASP A 226 9.39 -23.67 -5.07
C ASP A 226 10.75 -23.89 -4.38
N LEU A 227 11.51 -22.83 -4.09
CA LEU A 227 12.78 -22.91 -3.38
C LEU A 227 12.60 -23.24 -1.89
N GLU A 228 13.66 -23.73 -1.25
CA GLU A 228 13.64 -24.07 0.17
C GLU A 228 13.49 -22.80 1.04
N ASP A 229 12.45 -22.76 1.87
CA ASP A 229 12.25 -21.68 2.82
C ASP A 229 13.24 -21.82 3.99
N VAL A 230 13.92 -20.73 4.34
CA VAL A 230 14.97 -20.71 5.36
C VAL A 230 14.69 -19.62 6.38
N ASP A 231 14.61 -20.00 7.65
CA ASP A 231 14.53 -19.05 8.75
C ASP A 231 15.90 -18.38 8.99
N LEU A 232 16.06 -17.14 8.54
CA LEU A 232 17.27 -16.35 8.75
C LEU A 232 17.62 -16.15 10.22
N ALA A 233 16.63 -16.11 11.12
CA ALA A 233 16.87 -15.94 12.54
C ALA A 233 17.61 -17.14 13.14
N ALA A 234 17.42 -18.35 12.59
CA ALA A 234 18.11 -19.56 13.02
C ALA A 234 19.62 -19.54 12.72
N TYR A 235 20.08 -18.65 11.84
CA TYR A 235 21.50 -18.46 11.54
C TYR A 235 22.17 -17.40 12.43
N GLU A 236 21.40 -16.68 13.26
CA GLU A 236 21.96 -15.60 14.09
C GLU A 236 22.45 -16.12 15.46
N PRO A 237 23.57 -15.58 16.00
CA PRO A 237 24.45 -14.59 15.37
C PRO A 237 25.40 -15.24 14.35
N ARG A 238 25.34 -14.83 13.08
CA ARG A 238 26.35 -15.19 12.07
C ARG A 238 27.44 -14.13 11.98
N THR A 239 28.56 -14.47 11.34
CA THR A 239 29.69 -13.55 11.13
C THR A 239 30.03 -13.34 9.65
N ARG A 240 29.16 -13.79 8.75
CA ARG A 240 29.36 -13.78 7.30
C ARG A 240 28.01 -13.85 6.59
N SER A 241 27.96 -13.51 5.31
CA SER A 241 26.75 -13.57 4.49
C SER A 241 26.21 -14.98 4.31
N MET A 242 24.91 -15.09 4.01
CA MET A 242 24.29 -16.39 3.74
C MET A 242 24.91 -17.10 2.54
N GLN A 243 25.29 -16.37 1.49
CA GLN A 243 26.06 -16.92 0.37
C GLN A 243 27.40 -17.51 0.82
N ALA A 244 28.11 -16.89 1.77
CA ALA A 244 29.36 -17.44 2.31
C ALA A 244 29.17 -18.65 3.23
N ILE A 245 27.94 -18.94 3.68
CA ILE A 245 27.58 -20.12 4.48
C ILE A 245 27.13 -21.26 3.58
N LEU A 246 26.22 -20.98 2.64
CA LEU A 246 25.58 -21.98 1.78
C LEU A 246 26.37 -22.25 0.49
N GLY A 247 27.29 -21.36 0.13
CA GLY A 247 27.96 -21.37 -1.18
C GLY A 247 27.03 -20.92 -2.31
N ASN A 248 27.58 -20.72 -3.50
CA ASN A 248 26.81 -20.21 -4.66
C ASN A 248 25.68 -21.16 -5.08
N GLU A 249 25.93 -22.47 -5.12
CA GLU A 249 24.88 -23.44 -5.48
C GLU A 249 23.80 -23.56 -4.41
N GLY A 250 24.16 -23.43 -3.13
CA GLY A 250 23.23 -23.54 -2.02
C GLY A 250 22.34 -22.32 -1.87
N ILE A 251 22.92 -21.11 -2.01
CA ILE A 251 22.14 -19.87 -1.89
C ILE A 251 21.08 -19.73 -2.99
N ASN A 252 21.37 -20.22 -4.20
CA ASN A 252 20.42 -20.22 -5.33
C ASN A 252 19.21 -21.15 -5.14
N ARG A 253 19.19 -21.98 -4.08
CA ARG A 253 18.14 -22.98 -3.83
C ARG A 253 17.23 -22.61 -2.66
N VAL A 254 17.46 -21.47 -2.03
CA VAL A 254 16.75 -21.05 -0.82
C VAL A 254 16.11 -19.69 -1.02
N GLN A 255 15.02 -19.40 -0.32
CA GLN A 255 14.27 -18.14 -0.45
C GLN A 255 14.93 -16.93 0.23
N VAL A 256 16.26 -16.92 0.39
CA VAL A 256 16.99 -15.83 1.07
C VAL A 256 17.46 -14.80 0.05
N LEU A 257 17.12 -13.54 0.29
CA LEU A 257 17.51 -12.43 -0.57
C LEU A 257 18.75 -11.71 0.00
N LYS A 258 19.68 -11.31 -0.88
CA LYS A 258 20.78 -10.40 -0.54
C LYS A 258 20.28 -9.01 -0.17
N GLN A 259 19.26 -8.53 -0.89
CA GLN A 259 18.76 -7.16 -0.84
C GLN A 259 17.34 -7.08 -1.44
N PRO A 260 16.61 -5.97 -1.28
CA PRO A 260 15.27 -5.80 -1.84
C PRO A 260 15.26 -6.01 -3.36
N ASP A 261 14.33 -6.84 -3.84
CA ASP A 261 14.06 -7.07 -5.27
C ASP A 261 12.61 -6.69 -5.60
N VAL A 262 11.63 -7.53 -5.23
CA VAL A 262 10.19 -7.17 -5.30
C VAL A 262 9.88 -5.92 -4.47
N LEU A 263 10.46 -5.81 -3.28
CA LEU A 263 10.30 -4.61 -2.45
C LEU A 263 10.97 -3.38 -3.09
N MET A 264 12.03 -3.56 -3.88
CA MET A 264 12.62 -2.45 -4.64
C MET A 264 11.68 -1.97 -5.74
N LEU A 265 11.02 -2.90 -6.45
CA LEU A 265 9.99 -2.60 -7.44
C LEU A 265 8.86 -1.77 -6.82
N LEU A 266 8.33 -2.23 -5.68
CA LEU A 266 7.25 -1.55 -4.96
C LEU A 266 7.66 -0.19 -4.41
N TYR A 267 8.96 0.06 -4.21
CA TYR A 267 9.46 1.39 -3.84
C TYR A 267 9.55 2.34 -5.04
N LEU A 268 10.17 1.88 -6.13
CA LEU A 268 10.44 2.71 -7.32
C LEU A 268 9.16 3.03 -8.10
N LEU A 269 8.23 2.08 -8.19
CA LEU A 269 6.95 2.22 -8.89
C LEU A 269 5.76 2.30 -7.93
N ARG A 270 5.97 2.84 -6.74
CA ARG A 270 4.99 2.90 -5.62
C ARG A 270 3.65 3.55 -5.96
N GLU A 271 3.59 4.40 -6.99
CA GLU A 271 2.36 5.02 -7.49
C GLU A 271 1.46 4.03 -8.25
N HIS A 272 1.99 2.88 -8.67
CA HIS A 272 1.27 1.84 -9.40
C HIS A 272 0.74 0.70 -8.51
N TYR A 273 1.06 0.73 -7.21
CA TYR A 273 0.70 -0.32 -6.27
C TYR A 273 -0.06 0.25 -5.08
N ASP A 274 -1.10 -0.44 -4.66
CA ASP A 274 -1.83 -0.09 -3.44
C ASP A 274 -1.09 -0.56 -2.18
N ARG A 275 -1.58 -0.09 -1.03
CA ARG A 275 -1.00 -0.43 0.28
C ARG A 275 -1.17 -1.91 0.63
N GLU A 276 -2.23 -2.56 0.14
CA GLU A 276 -2.50 -3.97 0.43
C GLU A 276 -1.48 -4.88 -0.27
N THR A 277 -1.21 -4.62 -1.55
CA THR A 277 -0.16 -5.26 -2.33
C THR A 277 1.20 -5.07 -1.67
N LEU A 278 1.51 -3.85 -1.20
CA LEU A 278 2.75 -3.61 -0.46
C LEU A 278 2.80 -4.41 0.84
N GLN A 279 1.70 -4.48 1.59
CA GLN A 279 1.64 -5.22 2.85
C GLN A 279 1.87 -6.72 2.65
N VAL A 280 1.19 -7.33 1.69
CA VAL A 280 1.33 -8.76 1.37
C VAL A 280 2.78 -9.11 0.97
N ASN A 281 3.38 -8.31 0.09
CA ASN A 281 4.75 -8.53 -0.34
C ASN A 281 5.78 -8.20 0.76
N TRP A 282 5.52 -7.20 1.62
CA TRP A 282 6.35 -6.93 2.79
C TRP A 282 6.41 -8.11 3.74
N ASP A 283 5.25 -8.65 4.12
CA ASP A 283 5.15 -9.75 5.06
C ASP A 283 5.85 -11.02 4.53
N TYR A 284 5.91 -11.17 3.20
CA TYR A 284 6.62 -12.27 2.56
C TYR A 284 8.14 -12.03 2.44
N TYR A 285 8.57 -10.89 1.92
CA TYR A 285 9.98 -10.65 1.53
C TYR A 285 10.85 -10.00 2.61
N ALA A 286 10.29 -9.18 3.50
CA ALA A 286 11.09 -8.52 4.54
C ALA A 286 11.76 -9.54 5.50
N PRO A 287 11.07 -10.59 5.98
CA PRO A 287 11.71 -11.62 6.83
C PRO A 287 12.78 -12.45 6.10
N ARG A 288 12.75 -12.47 4.76
CA ARG A 288 13.65 -13.24 3.89
C ARG A 288 14.87 -12.46 3.43
N THR A 289 14.98 -11.17 3.75
CA THR A 289 16.07 -10.30 3.29
C THR A 289 17.23 -10.26 4.29
N ASP A 290 18.45 -10.57 3.83
CA ASP A 290 19.68 -10.52 4.64
C ASP A 290 20.11 -9.06 4.91
N HIS A 291 19.60 -8.49 6.00
CA HIS A 291 19.99 -7.14 6.43
C HIS A 291 21.34 -7.05 7.15
N THR A 292 21.83 -8.17 7.69
CA THR A 292 23.02 -8.20 8.54
C THR A 292 24.29 -8.20 7.70
N TYR A 293 24.35 -9.08 6.70
CA TYR A 293 25.53 -9.32 5.85
C TYR A 293 25.21 -9.34 4.35
N GLY A 294 23.95 -9.14 3.95
CA GLY A 294 23.56 -8.90 2.56
C GLY A 294 24.04 -7.54 2.08
N SER A 295 23.23 -6.78 1.35
CA SER A 295 23.69 -5.50 0.80
C SER A 295 23.49 -4.29 1.71
N SER A 296 24.42 -3.33 1.68
CA SER A 296 24.28 -2.04 2.38
C SER A 296 23.13 -1.16 1.85
N LEU A 297 22.62 -1.49 0.65
CA LEU A 297 21.53 -0.80 -0.02
C LEU A 297 20.16 -1.10 0.63
N GLY A 298 20.00 -2.32 1.16
CA GLY A 298 18.71 -2.86 1.55
C GLY A 298 18.02 -2.16 2.73
N PRO A 299 18.70 -1.89 3.85
CA PRO A 299 18.05 -1.34 5.05
C PRO A 299 17.39 0.03 4.82
N ALA A 300 17.99 0.91 4.00
CA ALA A 300 17.38 2.20 3.71
C ALA A 300 16.03 2.08 2.99
N ILE A 301 15.91 1.15 2.03
CA ILE A 301 14.65 0.88 1.32
C ILE A 301 13.60 0.27 2.26
N HIS A 302 14.02 -0.66 3.13
CA HIS A 302 13.12 -1.21 4.14
C HIS A 302 12.60 -0.14 5.10
N ALA A 303 13.43 0.81 5.51
CA ALA A 303 12.99 1.94 6.32
C ALA A 303 11.90 2.77 5.63
N ILE A 304 12.05 3.03 4.32
CA ILE A 304 11.05 3.78 3.54
C ILE A 304 9.72 3.01 3.45
N LEU A 305 9.76 1.73 3.14
CA LEU A 305 8.56 0.90 2.98
C LEU A 305 7.86 0.63 4.31
N ALA A 306 8.61 0.40 5.39
CA ALA A 306 8.06 0.32 6.74
C ALA A 306 7.33 1.63 7.12
N CYS A 307 7.88 2.80 6.77
CA CYS A 307 7.18 4.07 6.94
C CYS A 307 5.85 4.10 6.15
N ALA A 308 5.86 3.65 4.89
CA ALA A 308 4.66 3.59 4.04
C ALA A 308 3.57 2.64 4.60
N LEU A 309 3.97 1.59 5.32
CA LEU A 309 3.06 0.67 6.01
C LEU A 309 2.60 1.17 7.37
N GLY A 310 3.17 2.26 7.88
CA GLY A 310 2.85 2.81 9.19
C GLY A 310 3.53 2.08 10.34
N LYS A 311 4.74 1.55 10.10
CA LYS A 311 5.59 0.83 11.07
C LYS A 311 6.85 1.66 11.41
N PRO A 312 6.72 2.80 12.12
CA PRO A 312 7.81 3.76 12.29
C PRO A 312 8.96 3.25 13.18
N GLU A 313 8.69 2.33 14.12
CA GLU A 313 9.72 1.72 14.97
C GLU A 313 10.61 0.77 14.17
N GLU A 314 10.01 -0.16 13.42
CA GLU A 314 10.73 -1.04 12.48
C GLU A 314 11.49 -0.24 11.43
N ALA A 315 10.88 0.83 10.90
CA ALA A 315 11.55 1.76 10.00
C ALA A 315 12.81 2.38 10.62
N TYR A 316 12.75 2.76 11.90
CA TYR A 316 13.88 3.34 12.62
C TYR A 316 15.02 2.35 12.82
N GLU A 317 14.72 1.08 13.11
CA GLU A 317 15.75 0.04 13.21
C GLU A 317 16.53 -0.12 11.90
N HIS A 318 15.82 -0.26 10.77
CA HIS A 318 16.47 -0.36 9.47
C HIS A 318 17.22 0.93 9.07
N PHE A 319 16.66 2.09 9.41
CA PHE A 319 17.32 3.38 9.20
C PHE A 319 18.65 3.47 9.95
N MET A 320 18.68 3.07 11.23
CA MET A 320 19.91 3.09 12.02
C MET A 320 20.95 2.10 11.49
N ARG A 321 20.53 0.92 11.00
CA ARG A 321 21.43 -0.03 10.31
C ARG A 321 22.08 0.59 9.08
N ALA A 322 21.33 1.35 8.27
CA ALA A 322 21.88 2.06 7.12
C ALA A 322 22.80 3.22 7.56
N ALA A 323 22.36 4.04 8.50
CA ALA A 323 23.07 5.25 8.94
C ALA A 323 24.40 4.95 9.64
N LEU A 324 24.50 3.80 10.31
CA LEU A 324 25.68 3.40 11.08
C LEU A 324 26.61 2.44 10.34
N VAL A 325 26.30 2.07 9.09
CA VAL A 325 27.03 1.03 8.34
C VAL A 325 28.54 1.26 8.30
N ASP A 326 28.97 2.49 8.04
CA ASP A 326 30.39 2.90 8.01
C ASP A 326 30.91 3.36 9.38
N LEU A 327 30.06 4.03 10.17
CA LEU A 327 30.47 4.64 11.46
C LEU A 327 30.77 3.59 12.53
N GLU A 328 30.04 2.48 12.52
CA GLU A 328 30.23 1.35 13.44
C GLU A 328 30.88 0.14 12.75
N ASP A 329 31.31 0.29 11.50
CA ASP A 329 31.89 -0.76 10.67
C ASP A 329 31.08 -2.07 10.73
N LEU A 330 29.75 -1.97 10.62
CA LEU A 330 28.81 -3.07 10.83
C LEU A 330 29.06 -4.27 9.90
N ARG A 331 29.78 -4.03 8.80
CA ARG A 331 30.11 -5.02 7.76
C ARG A 331 31.59 -5.44 7.76
N GLY A 332 32.43 -4.82 8.59
CA GLY A 332 33.85 -5.14 8.71
C GLY A 332 34.69 -4.74 7.49
N ASN A 333 34.20 -3.85 6.65
CA ASN A 333 34.80 -3.44 5.38
C ASN A 333 34.75 -1.92 5.14
N ALA A 334 34.45 -1.09 6.15
CA ALA A 334 34.48 0.36 6.01
C ALA A 334 35.88 0.90 5.61
N ALA A 335 36.94 0.15 5.93
CA ALA A 335 38.31 0.45 5.51
C ALA A 335 38.54 0.34 3.99
N ASP A 336 37.68 -0.40 3.27
CA ASP A 336 37.76 -0.54 1.81
C ASP A 336 37.16 0.67 1.06
N GLY A 337 36.34 1.46 1.76
CA GLY A 337 35.70 2.67 1.24
C GLY A 337 34.32 2.92 1.85
N ILE A 338 33.81 4.14 1.70
CA ILE A 338 32.47 4.52 2.17
C ILE A 338 31.38 3.82 1.34
N HIS A 339 30.29 3.39 2.00
CA HIS A 339 29.11 2.85 1.32
C HIS A 339 28.24 3.98 0.75
N ALA A 340 28.67 4.57 -0.37
CA ALA A 340 28.04 5.76 -0.97
C ALA A 340 26.55 5.58 -1.31
N ALA A 341 26.14 4.39 -1.77
CA ALA A 341 24.74 4.06 -2.00
C ALA A 341 23.91 4.10 -0.72
N SER A 342 24.46 3.55 0.37
CA SER A 342 23.81 3.59 1.68
C SER A 342 23.64 5.03 2.17
N ALA A 343 24.64 5.90 1.99
CA ALA A 343 24.53 7.32 2.32
C ALA A 343 23.41 8.03 1.54
N GLY A 344 23.27 7.75 0.24
CA GLY A 344 22.14 8.22 -0.58
C GLY A 344 20.80 7.67 -0.08
N GLY A 345 20.75 6.38 0.24
CA GLY A 345 19.58 5.71 0.82
C GLY A 345 19.13 6.29 2.17
N VAL A 346 20.06 6.63 3.06
CA VAL A 346 19.78 7.28 4.36
C VAL A 346 19.05 8.61 4.17
N TRP A 347 19.47 9.42 3.20
CA TRP A 347 18.75 10.65 2.86
C TRP A 347 17.35 10.37 2.31
N GLN A 348 17.22 9.37 1.44
CA GLN A 348 15.91 8.97 0.90
C GLN A 348 14.98 8.46 2.01
N ALA A 349 15.49 7.70 2.99
CA ALA A 349 14.74 7.25 4.15
C ALA A 349 14.24 8.42 5.01
N LEU A 350 15.05 9.46 5.21
CA LEU A 350 14.62 10.68 5.90
C LEU A 350 13.52 11.42 5.16
N VAL A 351 13.67 11.61 3.85
CA VAL A 351 12.79 12.47 3.06
C VAL A 351 11.54 11.74 2.57
N PHE A 352 11.70 10.59 1.92
CA PHE A 352 10.60 9.82 1.33
C PHE A 352 10.00 8.77 2.28
N GLY A 353 10.75 8.36 3.32
CA GLY A 353 10.25 7.51 4.40
C GLY A 353 9.63 8.34 5.53
N PHE A 354 10.45 8.78 6.49
CA PHE A 354 9.99 9.47 7.70
C PHE A 354 9.30 10.81 7.41
N GLY A 355 9.82 11.59 6.46
CA GLY A 355 9.18 12.82 6.00
C GLY A 355 7.93 12.57 5.16
N GLY A 356 7.80 11.36 4.61
CA GLY A 356 6.69 10.94 3.75
C GLY A 356 6.45 11.87 2.57
N ILE A 357 7.51 12.43 1.99
CA ILE A 357 7.38 13.35 0.86
C ILE A 357 6.79 12.62 -0.35
N ARG A 358 5.73 13.21 -0.91
CA ARG A 358 5.12 12.85 -2.19
C ARG A 358 5.17 14.05 -3.12
N LEU A 359 5.46 13.82 -4.39
CA LEU A 359 5.43 14.86 -5.41
C LEU A 359 4.04 14.89 -6.03
N THR A 360 3.39 16.04 -6.04
CA THR A 360 2.08 16.27 -6.65
C THR A 360 2.18 17.38 -7.69
N ASP A 361 1.13 17.59 -8.49
CA ASP A 361 1.07 18.68 -9.47
C ASP A 361 1.23 20.07 -8.84
N GLU A 362 0.83 20.22 -7.57
CA GLU A 362 0.97 21.47 -6.80
C GLU A 362 2.34 21.62 -6.13
N GLY A 363 3.16 20.55 -6.17
CA GLY A 363 4.49 20.49 -5.56
C GLY A 363 4.63 19.38 -4.50
N PRO A 364 5.75 19.37 -3.76
CA PRO A 364 6.03 18.36 -2.75
C PRO A 364 5.14 18.55 -1.50
N VAL A 365 4.47 17.47 -1.07
CA VAL A 365 3.65 17.41 0.15
C VAL A 365 4.21 16.37 1.12
N ALA A 366 4.02 16.57 2.43
CA ALA A 366 4.54 15.69 3.48
C ALA A 366 3.42 14.89 4.16
N ASN A 367 3.66 13.59 4.36
CA ASN A 367 2.84 12.71 5.21
C ASN A 367 3.75 12.00 6.22
N PRO A 368 4.12 12.66 7.33
CA PRO A 368 5.20 12.19 8.19
C PRO A 368 4.89 10.88 8.91
N CYS A 369 5.90 10.03 9.04
CA CYS A 369 5.88 8.76 9.77
C CYS A 369 7.02 8.75 10.81
N LEU A 370 7.07 9.74 11.71
CA LEU A 370 8.19 9.89 12.64
C LEU A 370 8.22 8.78 13.71
N PRO A 371 9.41 8.24 14.05
CA PRO A 371 9.54 7.29 15.15
C PRO A 371 9.31 7.96 16.50
N PRO A 372 8.86 7.24 17.54
CA PRO A 372 8.48 7.82 18.83
C PRO A 372 9.57 8.66 19.51
N GLY A 373 10.85 8.37 19.24
CA GLY A 373 11.98 9.10 19.80
C GLY A 373 12.26 10.46 19.14
N TRP A 374 11.68 10.76 17.97
CA TRP A 374 11.95 11.99 17.24
C TRP A 374 10.94 13.08 17.57
N THR A 375 11.40 14.15 18.21
CA THR A 375 10.52 15.31 18.50
C THR A 375 10.28 16.19 17.27
N ARG A 376 11.23 16.19 16.32
CA ARG A 376 11.21 17.05 15.15
C ARG A 376 12.12 16.51 14.04
N LEU A 377 11.66 16.58 12.79
CA LEU A 377 12.44 16.36 11.58
C LEU A 377 12.32 17.62 10.70
N ARG A 378 13.44 18.29 10.45
CA ARG A 378 13.48 19.49 9.60
C ARG A 378 14.46 19.30 8.45
N PHE A 379 14.01 19.58 7.23
CA PHE A 379 14.84 19.56 6.04
C PHE A 379 14.29 20.52 4.99
N ARG A 380 15.02 20.67 3.89
CA ARG A 380 14.56 21.37 2.69
C ARG A 380 14.95 20.60 1.45
N LEU A 381 14.15 20.75 0.40
CA LEU A 381 14.42 20.16 -0.91
C LEU A 381 14.04 21.12 -2.03
N GLN A 382 14.59 20.89 -3.22
CA GLN A 382 14.34 21.67 -4.41
C GLN A 382 13.42 20.90 -5.37
N HIS A 383 12.39 21.55 -5.87
CA HIS A 383 11.50 21.01 -6.91
C HIS A 383 11.10 22.14 -7.88
N ARG A 384 11.23 21.90 -9.18
CA ARG A 384 10.95 22.87 -10.26
C ARG A 384 11.61 24.23 -10.00
N GLY A 385 12.89 24.19 -9.58
CA GLY A 385 13.71 25.38 -9.28
C GLY A 385 13.41 26.08 -7.94
N ARG A 386 12.39 25.67 -7.18
CA ARG A 386 12.00 26.29 -5.91
C ARG A 386 12.43 25.44 -4.71
N TRP A 387 12.83 26.10 -3.63
CA TRP A 387 13.09 25.44 -2.34
C TRP A 387 11.80 25.33 -1.52
N TYR A 388 11.58 24.15 -0.95
CA TYR A 388 10.52 23.83 -0.03
C TYR A 388 11.13 23.48 1.32
N ASP A 389 10.71 24.17 2.38
CA ASP A 389 11.13 23.92 3.75
C ASP A 389 10.07 23.07 4.46
N PHE A 390 10.52 21.98 5.07
CA PHE A 390 9.69 21.08 5.86
C PHE A 390 10.13 21.11 7.30
N ASP A 391 9.18 21.33 8.20
CA ASP A 391 9.37 21.37 9.64
C ASP A 391 8.34 20.47 10.30
N LEU A 392 8.69 19.19 10.41
CA LEU A 392 7.79 18.12 10.80
C LEU A 392 8.02 17.82 12.28
N GLY A 393 6.95 17.60 13.03
CA GLY A 393 7.00 17.01 14.37
C GLY A 393 5.96 15.92 14.47
N HIS A 394 5.79 15.36 15.67
CA HIS A 394 4.54 14.68 15.99
C HIS A 394 3.43 15.73 16.08
N THR A 395 3.00 16.27 14.93
CA THR A 395 1.70 16.90 14.83
C THR A 395 0.71 15.81 15.21
N ALA A 396 -0.01 15.99 16.32
CA ALA A 396 -1.12 15.13 16.68
C ALA A 396 -1.93 14.88 15.40
N ARG A 397 -2.05 13.62 14.95
CA ARG A 397 -2.96 13.30 13.85
C ARG A 397 -4.26 14.02 14.18
N GLN A 398 -4.71 14.89 13.28
CA GLN A 398 -5.93 15.66 13.49
C GLN A 398 -6.99 14.66 13.93
N VAL A 399 -7.62 14.96 15.06
CA VAL A 399 -8.84 14.30 15.55
C VAL A 399 -9.69 14.00 14.32
N PRO A 400 -10.19 12.77 14.11
CA PRO A 400 -11.03 12.50 12.96
C PRO A 400 -12.08 13.60 12.90
N GLN A 401 -12.14 14.31 11.77
CA GLN A 401 -13.06 15.43 11.60
C GLN A 401 -14.46 14.83 11.42
N ILE A 402 -14.97 14.22 12.48
CA ILE A 402 -16.29 13.64 12.53
C ILE A 402 -17.26 14.79 12.35
N ARG A 403 -18.07 14.71 11.31
CA ARG A 403 -19.13 15.67 11.01
C ARG A 403 -20.52 15.04 11.03
N GLY A 404 -20.58 13.72 11.16
CA GLY A 404 -21.84 12.97 11.31
C GLY A 404 -21.72 11.81 12.29
N VAL A 405 -22.77 11.58 13.06
CA VAL A 405 -22.91 10.38 13.92
C VAL A 405 -24.16 9.63 13.51
N ILE A 406 -24.01 8.33 13.27
CA ILE A 406 -25.09 7.42 12.90
C ILE A 406 -25.34 6.49 14.08
N PHE A 407 -26.53 6.57 14.68
CA PHE A 407 -26.92 5.69 15.78
C PHE A 407 -27.75 4.53 15.25
N ASP A 408 -27.47 3.31 15.69
CA ASP A 408 -28.54 2.32 15.71
C ASP A 408 -29.64 2.78 16.69
N LEU A 409 -30.82 2.20 16.54
CA LEU A 409 -31.98 2.57 17.34
C LEU A 409 -32.17 1.62 18.53
N ASP A 410 -32.18 0.31 18.26
CA ASP A 410 -32.58 -0.73 19.20
C ASP A 410 -31.36 -1.15 20.04
N GLY A 411 -31.36 -0.84 21.34
CA GLY A 411 -30.24 -1.14 22.24
C GLY A 411 -29.19 -0.03 22.34
N VAL A 412 -29.33 1.03 21.53
CA VAL A 412 -28.47 2.23 21.58
C VAL A 412 -29.23 3.45 22.09
N LEU A 413 -30.34 3.84 21.43
CA LEU A 413 -31.15 4.98 21.84
C LEU A 413 -32.35 4.57 22.71
N THR A 414 -32.87 3.36 22.52
CA THR A 414 -34.02 2.83 23.25
C THR A 414 -33.91 1.32 23.43
N ASP A 415 -34.40 0.78 24.54
CA ASP A 415 -34.48 -0.69 24.72
C ASP A 415 -35.78 -1.26 24.11
N THR A 416 -35.96 -1.07 22.80
CA THR A 416 -37.03 -1.73 22.04
C THR A 416 -36.68 -3.18 21.67
N SER A 417 -35.49 -3.64 22.04
CA SER A 417 -35.02 -5.02 21.83
C SER A 417 -35.91 -6.04 22.57
N GLU A 418 -36.40 -5.68 23.76
CA GLU A 418 -37.36 -6.48 24.52
C GLU A 418 -38.71 -6.61 23.81
N LEU A 419 -39.15 -5.57 23.09
CA LEU A 419 -40.40 -5.62 22.32
C LEU A 419 -40.26 -6.53 21.09
N HIS A 420 -39.08 -6.54 20.47
CA HIS A 420 -38.74 -7.50 19.42
C HIS A 420 -38.78 -8.94 19.93
N TYR A 421 -38.19 -9.20 21.09
CA TYR A 421 -38.23 -10.51 21.74
C TYR A 421 -39.67 -10.97 22.00
N ARG A 422 -40.50 -10.13 22.63
CA ARG A 422 -41.91 -10.47 22.94
C ARG A 422 -42.73 -10.76 21.70
N ALA A 423 -42.53 -9.97 20.63
CA ALA A 423 -43.21 -10.20 19.36
C ALA A 423 -42.77 -11.51 18.68
N TRP A 424 -41.46 -11.84 18.72
CA TRP A 424 -40.96 -13.12 18.22
C TRP A 424 -41.41 -14.30 19.08
N LYS A 425 -41.42 -14.14 20.41
CA LYS A 425 -41.88 -15.16 21.35
C LYS A 425 -43.35 -15.50 21.14
N ARG A 426 -44.20 -14.49 21.01
CA ARG A 426 -45.62 -14.70 20.70
C ARG A 426 -45.81 -15.45 19.38
N LEU A 427 -45.09 -15.05 18.32
CA LEU A 427 -45.14 -15.77 17.04
C LEU A 427 -44.67 -17.22 17.20
N ALA A 428 -43.55 -17.44 17.89
CA ALA A 428 -42.97 -18.77 18.08
C ALA A 428 -43.90 -19.69 18.88
N ASP A 429 -44.56 -19.18 19.93
CA ASP A 429 -45.51 -19.94 20.74
C ASP A 429 -46.74 -20.35 19.92
N GLU A 430 -47.23 -19.47 19.03
CA GLU A 430 -48.33 -19.78 18.10
C GLU A 430 -47.93 -20.83 17.04
N GLU A 431 -46.68 -20.82 16.59
CA GLU A 431 -46.12 -21.76 15.61
C GLU A 431 -45.55 -23.04 16.24
N GLY A 432 -45.65 -23.20 17.56
CA GLY A 432 -45.07 -24.35 18.28
C GLY A 432 -43.55 -24.47 18.12
N ILE A 433 -42.85 -23.33 18.06
CA ILE A 433 -41.40 -23.23 17.97
C ILE A 433 -40.84 -22.87 19.35
N PRO A 434 -39.95 -23.70 19.93
CA PRO A 434 -39.21 -23.32 21.13
C PRO A 434 -38.35 -22.09 20.88
N PHE A 435 -38.67 -20.99 21.55
CA PHE A 435 -37.91 -19.74 21.48
C PHE A 435 -37.75 -19.15 22.87
N ASP A 436 -36.50 -18.94 23.27
CA ASP A 436 -36.10 -18.37 24.56
C ASP A 436 -35.21 -17.14 24.36
N ARG A 437 -34.79 -16.51 25.46
CA ARG A 437 -33.94 -15.31 25.40
C ARG A 437 -32.56 -15.58 24.83
N LYS A 438 -32.02 -16.78 25.03
CA LYS A 438 -30.72 -17.19 24.49
C LYS A 438 -30.77 -17.28 22.97
N ALA A 439 -31.84 -17.85 22.42
CA ALA A 439 -32.09 -17.90 20.98
C ALA A 439 -32.30 -16.50 20.37
N ASN A 440 -32.89 -15.56 21.11
CA ASN A 440 -33.12 -14.19 20.65
C ASN A 440 -31.82 -13.39 20.42
N GLU A 441 -30.75 -13.66 21.17
CA GLU A 441 -29.47 -12.97 20.98
C GLU A 441 -28.90 -13.16 19.57
N ALA A 442 -29.15 -14.32 18.94
CA ALA A 442 -28.74 -14.58 17.55
C ALA A 442 -29.54 -13.77 16.50
N LEU A 443 -30.58 -13.05 16.91
CA LEU A 443 -31.42 -12.21 16.04
C LEU A 443 -31.11 -10.70 16.19
N ARG A 444 -30.25 -10.31 17.14
CA ARG A 444 -29.92 -8.91 17.42
C ARG A 444 -29.21 -8.28 16.21
N GLY A 445 -29.68 -7.11 15.76
CA GLY A 445 -29.11 -6.41 14.61
C GLY A 445 -29.34 -7.07 13.24
N VAL A 446 -30.20 -8.09 13.16
CA VAL A 446 -30.48 -8.85 11.93
C VAL A 446 -31.83 -8.47 11.34
N SER A 447 -31.98 -8.55 10.01
CA SER A 447 -33.25 -8.24 9.34
C SER A 447 -34.40 -9.15 9.80
N ARG A 448 -35.64 -8.68 9.63
CA ARG A 448 -36.84 -9.45 10.03
C ARG A 448 -36.98 -10.78 9.28
N ARG A 449 -36.64 -10.81 8.00
CA ARG A 449 -36.73 -12.03 7.18
C ARG A 449 -35.70 -13.05 7.65
N GLU A 450 -34.44 -12.62 7.77
CA GLU A 450 -33.36 -13.48 8.26
C GLU A 450 -33.64 -13.96 9.70
N SER A 451 -34.19 -13.08 10.56
CA SER A 451 -34.62 -13.47 11.90
C SER A 451 -35.68 -14.57 11.89
N LEU A 452 -36.66 -14.50 10.98
CA LEU A 452 -37.66 -15.55 10.80
C LEU A 452 -37.04 -16.84 10.27
N MET A 453 -36.11 -16.77 9.32
CA MET A 453 -35.41 -17.96 8.80
C MET A 453 -34.62 -18.68 9.91
N ARG A 454 -33.97 -17.92 10.79
CA ARG A 454 -33.28 -18.46 11.98
C ARG A 454 -34.26 -19.06 12.98
N LEU A 455 -35.40 -18.41 13.22
CA LEU A 455 -36.47 -18.94 14.07
C LEU A 455 -37.03 -20.27 13.55
N LEU A 456 -37.22 -20.38 12.23
CA LEU A 456 -37.74 -21.59 11.59
C LEU A 456 -36.74 -22.76 11.63
N ALA A 457 -35.44 -22.48 11.77
CA ALA A 457 -34.37 -23.48 11.89
C ALA A 457 -34.46 -24.62 10.85
N GLY A 458 -34.78 -24.28 9.60
CA GLY A 458 -34.91 -25.25 8.50
C GLY A 458 -36.30 -25.92 8.38
N ARG A 459 -37.30 -25.53 9.18
CA ARG A 459 -38.69 -25.95 8.97
C ARG A 459 -39.19 -25.42 7.61
N PRO A 460 -39.78 -26.28 6.75
CA PRO A 460 -40.28 -25.84 5.45
C PRO A 460 -41.48 -24.91 5.63
N ALA A 461 -41.42 -23.75 4.98
CA ALA A 461 -42.52 -22.79 4.87
C ALA A 461 -42.54 -22.24 3.43
N THR A 462 -43.72 -22.06 2.86
CA THR A 462 -43.87 -21.39 1.56
C THR A 462 -43.59 -19.89 1.70
N GLU A 463 -43.32 -19.22 0.58
CA GLU A 463 -43.08 -17.77 0.59
C GLU A 463 -44.30 -17.02 1.14
N GLU A 464 -45.52 -17.46 0.85
CA GLU A 464 -46.75 -16.88 1.40
C GLU A 464 -46.82 -17.01 2.92
N GLN A 465 -46.42 -18.16 3.47
CA GLN A 465 -46.37 -18.40 4.92
C GLN A 465 -45.30 -17.52 5.58
N ILE A 466 -44.13 -17.39 4.94
CA ILE A 466 -43.05 -16.51 5.41
C ILE A 466 -43.51 -15.05 5.46
N GLN A 467 -44.19 -14.56 4.41
CA GLN A 467 -44.74 -13.21 4.38
C GLN A 467 -45.83 -12.99 5.43
N GLU A 468 -46.72 -13.96 5.62
CA GLU A 468 -47.75 -13.91 6.65
C GLU A 468 -47.15 -13.81 8.06
N MET A 469 -46.19 -14.68 8.39
CA MET A 469 -45.52 -14.69 9.69
C MET A 469 -44.76 -13.38 9.96
N MET A 470 -44.06 -12.84 8.96
CA MET A 470 -43.41 -11.54 9.08
C MET A 470 -44.41 -10.40 9.30
N ALA A 471 -45.54 -10.41 8.60
CA ALA A 471 -46.59 -9.42 8.76
C ALA A 471 -47.25 -9.53 10.14
N ARG A 472 -47.51 -10.76 10.62
CA ARG A 472 -48.09 -11.05 11.92
C ARG A 472 -47.18 -10.62 13.07
N LYS A 473 -45.89 -10.97 13.02
CA LYS A 473 -44.88 -10.46 13.96
C LYS A 473 -44.84 -8.95 13.99
N ASN A 474 -44.93 -8.30 12.82
CA ASN A 474 -44.93 -6.84 12.74
C ASN A 474 -46.16 -6.22 13.41
N ARG A 475 -47.35 -6.83 13.28
CA ARG A 475 -48.55 -6.38 14.01
C ARG A 475 -48.35 -6.45 15.52
N TYR A 476 -47.83 -7.57 16.04
CA TYR A 476 -47.53 -7.72 17.47
C TYR A 476 -46.55 -6.66 17.96
N TYR A 477 -45.49 -6.40 17.18
CA TYR A 477 -44.54 -5.36 17.50
C TYR A 477 -45.20 -3.95 17.48
N GLN A 478 -46.03 -3.65 16.49
CA GLN A 478 -46.74 -2.36 16.39
C GLN A 478 -47.77 -2.13 17.50
N GLU A 479 -48.39 -3.20 18.03
CA GLU A 479 -49.23 -3.18 19.23
C GLU A 479 -48.37 -2.81 20.45
N LEU A 480 -47.25 -3.51 20.66
CA LEU A 480 -46.34 -3.26 21.77
C LEU A 480 -45.72 -1.85 21.73
N LEU A 481 -45.48 -1.31 20.53
CA LEU A 481 -44.97 0.05 20.34
C LEU A 481 -45.92 1.15 20.86
N GLN A 482 -47.21 0.88 21.06
CA GLN A 482 -48.13 1.89 21.59
C GLN A 482 -47.75 2.38 23.00
N GLY A 483 -47.02 1.56 23.77
CA GLY A 483 -46.51 1.93 25.09
C GLY A 483 -45.17 2.67 25.09
N VAL A 484 -44.54 2.88 23.92
CA VAL A 484 -43.27 3.60 23.82
C VAL A 484 -43.52 5.10 23.96
N THR A 485 -42.78 5.73 24.86
CA THR A 485 -42.79 7.17 25.15
C THR A 485 -41.36 7.66 25.30
N SER A 486 -41.15 8.97 25.47
CA SER A 486 -39.83 9.55 25.75
C SER A 486 -39.13 8.95 26.98
N ALA A 487 -39.86 8.37 27.93
CA ALA A 487 -39.30 7.69 29.10
C ALA A 487 -38.53 6.39 28.75
N ASN A 488 -38.65 5.92 27.50
CA ASN A 488 -37.95 4.72 27.01
C ASN A 488 -36.58 5.02 26.39
N LEU A 489 -36.17 6.29 26.34
CA LEU A 489 -34.79 6.65 25.98
C LEU A 489 -33.81 6.04 26.98
N LEU A 490 -32.73 5.46 26.45
CA LEU A 490 -31.66 4.95 27.29
C LEU A 490 -30.88 6.11 27.94
N PRO A 491 -30.36 5.93 29.18
CA PRO A 491 -29.61 6.98 29.86
C PRO A 491 -28.44 7.51 29.03
N GLY A 492 -28.30 8.84 28.95
CA GLY A 492 -27.24 9.53 28.21
C GLY A 492 -27.52 9.72 26.72
N ALA A 493 -28.54 9.07 26.16
CA ALA A 493 -28.87 9.18 24.74
C ALA A 493 -29.33 10.60 24.36
N LEU A 494 -30.22 11.21 25.16
CA LEU A 494 -30.74 12.54 24.88
C LEU A 494 -29.65 13.61 25.03
N GLU A 495 -28.87 13.52 26.10
CA GLU A 495 -27.78 14.45 26.41
C GLU A 495 -26.73 14.45 25.29
N LEU A 496 -26.35 13.27 24.79
CA LEU A 496 -25.39 13.15 23.71
C LEU A 496 -25.95 13.71 22.38
N LEU A 497 -27.23 13.45 22.07
CA LEU A 497 -27.88 14.01 20.88
C LEU A 497 -27.90 15.54 20.92
N GLU A 498 -28.16 16.14 22.09
CA GLU A 498 -28.16 17.59 22.26
C GLU A 498 -26.75 18.20 22.12
N GLU A 499 -25.73 17.52 22.64
CA GLU A 499 -24.33 17.93 22.47
C GLU A 499 -23.87 17.89 21.02
N LEU A 500 -24.20 16.82 20.30
CA LEU A 500 -23.84 16.68 18.89
C LEU A 500 -24.44 17.81 18.06
N ARG A 501 -25.71 18.15 18.31
CA ARG A 501 -26.36 19.28 17.65
C ARG A 501 -25.73 20.62 18.02
N ALA A 502 -25.43 20.84 19.29
CA ALA A 502 -24.76 22.07 19.73
C ALA A 502 -23.36 22.22 19.10
N ALA A 503 -22.70 21.10 18.80
CA ALA A 503 -21.42 21.04 18.10
C ALA A 503 -21.54 21.11 16.56
N GLY A 504 -22.76 21.20 16.00
CA GLY A 504 -22.98 21.25 14.54
C GLY A 504 -22.76 19.91 13.83
N ILE A 505 -22.79 18.80 14.56
CA ILE A 505 -22.63 17.45 14.03
C ILE A 505 -24.00 16.94 13.54
N ARG A 506 -24.02 16.40 12.32
CA ARG A 506 -25.22 15.77 11.75
C ARG A 506 -25.53 14.47 12.47
N VAL A 507 -26.82 14.18 12.68
CA VAL A 507 -27.28 12.97 13.35
C VAL A 507 -28.14 12.16 12.40
N ALA A 508 -27.79 10.88 12.23
CA ALA A 508 -28.61 9.93 11.49
C ALA A 508 -28.98 8.71 12.34
N ILE A 509 -30.05 8.03 11.93
CA ILE A 509 -30.43 6.71 12.45
C ILE A 509 -30.18 5.65 11.38
N GLY A 510 -29.56 4.54 11.75
CA GLY A 510 -29.32 3.38 10.89
C GLY A 510 -29.89 2.11 11.49
N SER A 511 -31.18 1.83 11.26
CA SER A 511 -31.89 0.67 11.82
C SER A 511 -32.33 -0.33 10.75
N ALA A 512 -32.24 -1.64 11.05
CA ALA A 512 -32.83 -2.66 10.18
C ALA A 512 -34.38 -2.72 10.25
N SER A 513 -34.98 -1.99 11.19
CA SER A 513 -36.43 -1.99 11.43
C SER A 513 -37.16 -1.01 10.51
N LYS A 514 -38.20 -1.50 9.84
CA LYS A 514 -39.15 -0.67 9.06
C LYS A 514 -40.01 0.29 9.89
N ASN A 515 -39.89 0.25 11.23
CA ASN A 515 -40.69 1.10 12.13
C ASN A 515 -39.85 2.22 12.78
N ALA A 516 -38.59 2.41 12.37
CA ALA A 516 -37.65 3.33 13.03
C ALA A 516 -38.22 4.75 13.17
N ARG A 517 -38.81 5.29 12.10
CA ARG A 517 -39.44 6.63 12.10
C ARG A 517 -40.51 6.78 13.19
N ARG A 518 -41.41 5.81 13.31
CA ARG A 518 -42.48 5.83 14.31
C ARG A 518 -41.92 5.80 15.73
N VAL A 519 -40.89 5.00 15.97
CA VAL A 519 -40.24 4.92 17.29
C VAL A 519 -39.58 6.26 17.65
N ILE A 520 -38.84 6.86 16.72
CA ILE A 520 -38.20 8.18 16.88
C ILE A 520 -39.23 9.26 17.23
N GLU A 521 -40.39 9.26 16.57
CA GLU A 521 -41.51 10.17 16.86
C GLU A 521 -42.06 9.96 18.28
N GLN A 522 -42.29 8.72 18.68
CA GLN A 522 -42.81 8.37 20.02
C GLN A 522 -41.82 8.67 21.15
N LEU A 523 -40.52 8.54 20.89
CA LEU A 523 -39.46 8.93 21.81
C LEU A 523 -39.30 10.45 21.93
N GLY A 524 -39.91 11.22 21.04
CA GLY A 524 -39.84 12.69 21.07
C GLY A 524 -38.50 13.27 20.62
N ILE A 525 -37.71 12.53 19.82
CA ILE A 525 -36.38 12.94 19.35
C ILE A 525 -36.32 13.21 17.84
N ALA A 526 -37.47 13.23 17.17
CA ALA A 526 -37.55 13.43 15.71
C ALA A 526 -36.90 14.73 15.24
N ASP A 527 -37.00 15.80 16.04
CA ASP A 527 -36.39 17.10 15.73
C ASP A 527 -34.88 17.14 16.03
N ARG A 528 -34.32 16.06 16.59
CA ARG A 528 -32.89 15.88 16.89
C ARG A 528 -32.16 15.03 15.83
N VAL A 529 -32.86 14.50 14.83
CA VAL A 529 -32.34 13.58 13.82
C VAL A 529 -32.46 14.22 12.43
N ASP A 530 -31.35 14.33 11.71
CA ASP A 530 -31.32 14.87 10.34
C ASP A 530 -31.77 13.83 9.31
N VAL A 531 -31.38 12.56 9.49
CA VAL A 531 -31.59 11.48 8.50
C VAL A 531 -32.06 10.20 9.19
N ILE A 532 -32.99 9.49 8.56
CA ILE A 532 -33.43 8.15 9.01
C ILE A 532 -33.21 7.17 7.86
N ALA A 533 -32.23 6.28 8.01
CA ALA A 533 -32.01 5.12 7.17
C ALA A 533 -32.61 3.89 7.89
N ASP A 534 -33.63 3.29 7.29
CA ASP A 534 -34.40 2.21 7.89
C ASP A 534 -34.50 0.97 6.98
N GLY A 535 -35.27 -0.04 7.40
CA GLY A 535 -35.45 -1.27 6.62
C GLY A 535 -36.16 -1.10 5.26
N HIS A 536 -36.53 0.12 4.86
CA HIS A 536 -36.97 0.48 3.51
C HIS A 536 -35.88 1.14 2.66
N SER A 537 -34.81 1.64 3.28
CA SER A 537 -33.79 2.44 2.61
C SER A 537 -32.85 1.62 1.72
N VAL A 538 -32.63 0.35 2.05
CA VAL A 538 -31.62 -0.49 1.38
C VAL A 538 -32.11 -1.91 1.10
N ALA A 539 -31.59 -2.50 0.02
CA ALA A 539 -31.90 -3.88 -0.35
C ALA A 539 -31.10 -4.91 0.48
N ARG A 540 -29.83 -4.61 0.78
CA ARG A 540 -28.96 -5.48 1.59
C ARG A 540 -28.88 -4.97 3.03
N PRO A 541 -29.35 -5.74 4.02
CA PRO A 541 -29.27 -5.35 5.43
C PRO A 541 -27.88 -5.62 6.02
N LYS A 542 -27.63 -5.11 7.24
CA LYS A 542 -26.47 -5.47 8.08
C LYS A 542 -26.29 -7.01 8.08
N PRO A 543 -25.08 -7.55 7.88
CA PRO A 543 -23.77 -6.89 8.00
C PRO A 543 -23.26 -6.16 6.74
N ALA A 544 -24.06 -6.07 5.66
CA ALA A 544 -23.66 -5.26 4.51
C ALA A 544 -23.60 -3.75 4.91
N PRO A 545 -22.66 -2.97 4.35
CA PRO A 545 -22.44 -1.57 4.73
C PRO A 545 -23.52 -0.61 4.21
N ASP A 546 -24.38 -1.08 3.30
CA ASP A 546 -25.33 -0.30 2.51
C ASP A 546 -26.16 0.68 3.36
N LEU A 547 -26.64 0.24 4.53
CA LEU A 547 -27.50 1.07 5.40
C LEU A 547 -26.75 2.31 5.92
N PHE A 548 -25.49 2.15 6.32
CA PHE A 548 -24.68 3.25 6.85
C PHE A 548 -24.16 4.15 5.73
N LEU A 549 -23.75 3.57 4.60
CA LEU A 549 -23.37 4.33 3.40
C LEU A 549 -24.52 5.21 2.92
N TYR A 550 -25.74 4.67 2.88
CA TYR A 550 -26.94 5.44 2.55
C TYR A 550 -27.16 6.60 3.54
N ALA A 551 -27.01 6.36 4.86
CA ALA A 551 -27.15 7.41 5.87
C ALA A 551 -26.11 8.54 5.69
N ALA A 552 -24.85 8.18 5.40
CA ALA A 552 -23.79 9.16 5.14
C ALA A 552 -24.06 9.99 3.87
N GLU A 553 -24.50 9.33 2.79
CA GLU A 553 -24.89 9.99 1.54
C GLU A 553 -26.02 11.00 1.77
N GLN A 554 -27.07 10.62 2.49
CA GLN A 554 -28.19 11.52 2.80
C GLN A 554 -27.78 12.69 3.72
N MET A 555 -26.75 12.53 4.56
CA MET A 555 -26.16 13.63 5.32
C MET A 555 -25.22 14.52 4.49
N GLY A 556 -24.86 14.10 3.27
CA GLY A 556 -23.88 14.78 2.42
C GLY A 556 -22.45 14.68 2.95
N LEU A 557 -22.12 13.57 3.62
CA LEU A 557 -20.83 13.35 4.26
C LEU A 557 -20.13 12.12 3.68
N PRO A 558 -18.79 12.16 3.54
CA PRO A 558 -18.04 10.97 3.18
C PRO A 558 -17.94 10.01 4.39
N PRO A 559 -17.82 8.68 4.18
CA PRO A 559 -17.85 7.70 5.26
C PRO A 559 -16.78 7.91 6.34
N GLU A 560 -15.57 8.33 5.98
CA GLU A 560 -14.47 8.58 6.91
C GLU A 560 -14.72 9.73 7.91
N GLN A 561 -15.73 10.57 7.65
CA GLN A 561 -16.20 11.64 8.54
C GLN A 561 -17.39 11.22 9.40
N CYS A 562 -17.79 9.95 9.34
CA CYS A 562 -18.92 9.40 10.08
C CYS A 562 -18.46 8.50 11.23
N LEU A 563 -19.17 8.59 12.34
CA LEU A 563 -19.05 7.70 13.49
C LEU A 563 -20.34 6.89 13.66
N VAL A 564 -20.24 5.57 13.71
CA VAL A 564 -21.38 4.69 13.98
C VAL A 564 -21.38 4.26 15.45
N VAL A 565 -22.53 4.35 16.11
CA VAL A 565 -22.74 3.84 17.48
C VAL A 565 -23.70 2.65 17.41
N GLU A 566 -23.27 1.48 17.86
CA GLU A 566 -23.99 0.24 17.66
C GLU A 566 -23.81 -0.79 18.79
N ASP A 567 -24.84 -1.61 19.06
CA ASP A 567 -24.86 -2.64 20.11
C ASP A 567 -24.70 -4.09 19.60
N ALA A 568 -24.79 -4.30 18.27
CA ALA A 568 -24.79 -5.61 17.63
C ALA A 568 -23.51 -5.88 16.81
N ALA A 569 -23.01 -7.12 16.86
CA ALA A 569 -21.83 -7.54 16.10
C ALA A 569 -21.98 -7.31 14.58
N SER A 570 -23.15 -7.63 14.02
CA SER A 570 -23.44 -7.44 12.59
C SER A 570 -23.43 -5.97 12.18
N GLY A 571 -23.81 -5.06 13.08
CA GLY A 571 -23.75 -3.63 12.80
C GLY A 571 -22.34 -3.06 12.95
N ILE A 572 -21.54 -3.56 13.89
CA ILE A 572 -20.11 -3.20 13.95
C ILE A 572 -19.38 -3.65 12.68
N GLU A 573 -19.64 -4.86 12.20
CA GLU A 573 -19.11 -5.37 10.93
C GLU A 573 -19.51 -4.48 9.75
N ALA A 574 -20.80 -4.13 9.64
CA ALA A 574 -21.30 -3.24 8.59
C ALA A 574 -20.64 -1.85 8.62
N ALA A 575 -20.42 -1.29 9.81
CA ALA A 575 -19.82 0.04 9.93
C ALA A 575 -18.32 0.04 9.61
N LEU A 576 -17.60 -1.02 9.98
CA LEU A 576 -16.20 -1.21 9.59
C LEU A 576 -16.06 -1.43 8.08
N ALA A 577 -16.93 -2.26 7.49
CA ALA A 577 -16.98 -2.47 6.04
C ALA A 577 -17.33 -1.18 5.26
N ALA A 578 -18.06 -0.24 5.90
CA ALA A 578 -18.36 1.06 5.33
C ALA A 578 -17.19 2.07 5.43
N GLY A 579 -16.06 1.70 6.06
CA GLY A 579 -14.93 2.60 6.28
C GLY A 579 -15.18 3.68 7.34
N MET A 580 -16.13 3.46 8.25
CA MET A 580 -16.53 4.43 9.28
C MET A 580 -15.88 4.16 10.63
N TRP A 581 -15.81 5.18 11.48
CA TRP A 581 -15.44 5.00 12.89
C TRP A 581 -16.57 4.30 13.65
N THR A 582 -16.24 3.54 14.69
CA THR A 582 -17.24 2.71 15.40
C THR A 582 -17.11 2.75 16.90
N VAL A 583 -18.24 2.95 17.59
CA VAL A 583 -18.42 2.80 19.03
C VAL A 583 -19.35 1.62 19.26
N GLY A 584 -18.83 0.59 19.92
CA GLY A 584 -19.59 -0.59 20.33
C GLY A 584 -20.18 -0.43 21.72
N LEU A 585 -21.48 -0.68 21.88
CA LEU A 585 -22.16 -0.69 23.19
C LEU A 585 -22.41 -2.12 23.70
N GLY A 586 -21.90 -2.41 24.89
CA GLY A 586 -22.08 -3.68 25.58
C GLY A 586 -20.80 -4.50 25.73
N PRO A 587 -20.91 -5.82 25.94
CA PRO A 587 -19.78 -6.68 26.28
C PRO A 587 -18.76 -6.80 25.14
N GLU A 588 -17.48 -6.84 25.48
CA GLU A 588 -16.36 -6.86 24.52
C GLU A 588 -16.41 -8.08 23.60
N GLU A 589 -16.92 -9.22 24.07
CA GLU A 589 -17.10 -10.43 23.26
C GLU A 589 -18.07 -10.23 22.10
N ARG A 590 -18.97 -9.23 22.19
CA ARG A 590 -19.98 -8.93 21.17
C ARG A 590 -19.57 -7.79 20.24
N VAL A 591 -18.96 -6.73 20.80
CA VAL A 591 -18.69 -5.49 20.05
C VAL A 591 -17.20 -5.12 20.02
N GLY A 592 -16.30 -6.03 20.42
CA GLY A 592 -14.86 -5.80 20.54
C GLY A 592 -14.13 -5.45 19.24
N ALA A 593 -14.76 -5.69 18.07
CA ALA A 593 -14.24 -5.21 16.79
C ALA A 593 -14.32 -3.69 16.63
N ALA A 594 -15.14 -3.01 17.45
CA ALA A 594 -15.31 -1.56 17.41
C ALA A 594 -14.00 -0.81 17.74
N HIS A 595 -13.88 0.43 17.27
CA HIS A 595 -12.73 1.27 17.60
C HIS A 595 -12.72 1.65 19.09
N VAL A 596 -13.90 1.88 19.66
CA VAL A 596 -14.11 2.16 21.08
C VAL A 596 -15.24 1.28 21.57
N VAL A 597 -15.07 0.63 22.73
CA VAL A 597 -16.12 -0.14 23.39
C VAL A 597 -16.53 0.56 24.68
N LEU A 598 -17.84 0.71 24.90
CA LEU A 598 -18.43 1.32 26.08
C LEU A 598 -19.56 0.43 26.63
N PRO A 599 -19.80 0.44 27.95
CA PRO A 599 -20.90 -0.32 28.52
C PRO A 599 -22.29 0.26 28.17
N SER A 600 -22.39 1.58 28.05
CA SER A 600 -23.62 2.33 27.70
C SER A 600 -23.26 3.77 27.28
N LEU A 601 -24.28 4.57 26.95
CA LEU A 601 -24.15 6.02 26.73
C LEU A 601 -24.22 6.85 28.02
N GLU A 602 -24.46 6.22 29.18
CA GLU A 602 -24.63 6.93 30.45
C GLU A 602 -23.35 7.67 30.85
N GLY A 603 -23.47 8.99 31.01
CA GLY A 603 -22.34 9.86 31.36
C GLY A 603 -21.32 10.08 30.23
N VAL A 604 -21.60 9.61 29.01
CA VAL A 604 -20.71 9.79 27.86
C VAL A 604 -20.89 11.18 27.25
N ARG A 605 -19.81 11.96 27.19
CA ARG A 605 -19.78 13.27 26.53
C ARG A 605 -19.22 13.16 25.12
N TRP A 606 -19.59 14.07 24.23
CA TRP A 606 -19.02 14.11 22.88
C TRP A 606 -17.50 14.27 22.88
N SER A 607 -16.97 15.11 23.76
CA SER A 607 -15.52 15.29 23.95
C SER A 607 -14.79 14.01 24.36
N ASP A 608 -15.45 13.16 25.16
CA ASP A 608 -14.86 11.92 25.66
C ASP A 608 -14.80 10.87 24.55
N LEU A 609 -15.80 10.83 23.68
CA LEU A 609 -15.79 9.98 22.48
C LEU A 609 -14.65 10.36 21.55
N LEU A 610 -14.46 11.66 21.27
CA LEU A 610 -13.36 12.14 20.46
C LEU A 610 -11.99 11.81 21.08
N ALA A 611 -11.84 12.00 22.40
CA ALA A 611 -10.61 11.68 23.10
C ALA A 611 -10.30 10.17 23.04
N ARG A 612 -11.30 9.31 23.24
CA ARG A 612 -11.15 7.85 23.16
C ARG A 612 -10.85 7.36 21.74
N LEU A 613 -11.50 7.94 20.73
CA LEU A 613 -11.18 7.66 19.32
C LEU A 613 -9.74 8.07 19.00
N THR A 614 -9.30 9.23 19.48
CA THR A 614 -7.92 9.69 19.33
C THR A 614 -6.94 8.72 20.01
N GLN A 615 -7.25 8.23 21.20
CA GLN A 615 -6.44 7.22 21.87
C GLN A 615 -6.44 5.87 21.14
N ALA A 616 -7.58 5.44 20.57
CA ALA A 616 -7.68 4.22 19.79
C ALA A 616 -6.84 4.27 18.51
N ILE A 617 -6.81 5.43 17.83
CA ILE A 617 -5.91 5.72 16.71
C ILE A 617 -4.44 5.55 17.12
N ASN A 618 -4.08 6.11 18.28
CA ASN A 618 -2.71 6.06 18.79
C ASN A 618 -2.30 4.66 19.28
N ARG A 619 -3.26 3.84 19.77
CA ARG A 619 -2.98 2.46 20.23
C ARG A 619 -2.88 1.46 19.08
N ARG A 620 -3.75 1.55 18.06
CA ARG A 620 -3.65 0.70 16.86
C ARG A 620 -2.40 0.99 16.02
N THR A 621 -1.72 2.10 16.27
CA THR A 621 -0.46 2.49 15.62
C THR A 621 0.79 2.25 16.48
N GLY A 622 0.63 1.81 17.74
CA GLY A 622 1.74 1.51 18.66
C GLY A 622 1.60 0.13 19.32
N GLY A 623 0.94 -0.82 18.65
CA GLY A 623 0.62 -2.11 19.22
C GLY A 623 0.29 -3.16 18.16
N LYS A 624 1.31 -3.60 17.42
CA LYS A 624 1.68 -5.00 17.17
C LYS A 624 2.83 -5.04 16.16
#